data_AF-A0A2J8TC71-F1
#
_entry.id   AF-A0A2J8TC71-F1
#
_cell.length_a   1.000
_cell.length_b   1.000
_cell.length_c   1.000
_cell.angle_alpha   90.00
_cell.angle_beta   90.00
_cell.angle_gamma   90.00
#
_symmetry.space_group_name_H-M   'P 1'
#
loop_
_entity.id
_entity.type
_entity.pdbx_description
1 polymer ?
#
loop_
_entity_poly.entity_id
_entity_poly.type
_entity_poly.pdbx_seq_one_letter_code
_entity_poly.pdbx_strand_id
1 'polypeptide(L)'
;MAELYRVLEAGKIGIFESPTGTGKSLSLICGALSWLRDFEQKKREEEARLLETGTGPLHDEKDESLCLSSSCEGAAGTPRPAGEPAWVTQFVQKKEERDLVDRLKAEQARRKQREERLQQLQHRVQLKYAAKRLRQEEEETENLLRLSREMLETGLGAERPEQLESGEEELVLAEYESDEEKKAASGVDEDEDDLEEEHVTKIYYCSRTHSQLAQFVHEVKKSP
;
A
#
# COMPACT_ATOMS: atom_id res chain seq x y z
N MET A 1 -8.01 20.54 9.72
CA MET A 1 -7.61 19.57 8.68
C MET A 1 -7.83 20.08 7.25
N ALA A 2 -8.85 20.90 6.96
CA ALA A 2 -9.04 21.50 5.63
C ALA A 2 -7.80 22.24 5.11
N GLU A 3 -7.10 22.99 5.97
CA GLU A 3 -5.85 23.66 5.59
C GLU A 3 -4.72 22.70 5.21
N LEU A 4 -4.64 21.53 5.85
CA LEU A 4 -3.67 20.48 5.46
C LEU A 4 -3.96 20.00 4.03
N TYR A 5 -5.21 19.65 3.75
CA TYR A 5 -5.65 19.21 2.42
C TYR A 5 -5.31 20.24 1.34
N ARG A 6 -5.65 21.52 1.57
CA ARG A 6 -5.36 22.61 0.62
C ARG A 6 -3.87 22.76 0.33
N VAL A 7 -3.02 22.66 1.36
CA VAL A 7 -1.56 22.77 1.20
C VAL A 7 -1.02 21.59 0.39
N LEU A 8 -1.49 20.37 0.69
CA LEU A 8 -1.07 19.16 -0.02
C LEU A 8 -1.52 19.17 -1.49
N GLU A 9 -2.77 19.55 -1.76
CA GLU A 9 -3.30 19.72 -3.12
C GLU A 9 -2.54 20.78 -3.92
N ALA A 10 -2.13 21.87 -3.27
CA ALA A 10 -1.37 22.93 -3.90
C ALA A 10 0.13 22.60 -4.07
N GLY A 11 0.61 21.47 -3.52
CA GLY A 11 2.04 21.11 -3.52
C GLY A 11 2.92 22.12 -2.78
N LYS A 12 2.38 22.76 -1.73
CA LYS A 12 3.05 23.83 -0.98
C LYS A 12 3.56 23.33 0.38
N ILE A 13 4.37 24.16 1.04
CA ILE A 13 4.81 23.95 2.42
C ILE A 13 3.79 24.58 3.36
N GLY A 14 3.34 23.81 4.36
CA GLY A 14 2.44 24.27 5.42
C GLY A 14 3.08 24.14 6.79
N ILE A 15 3.00 25.20 7.59
CA ILE A 15 3.44 25.21 8.99
C ILE A 15 2.18 25.21 9.86
N PHE A 16 2.02 24.18 10.68
CA PHE A 16 0.83 23.97 11.49
C PHE A 16 1.16 23.99 12.99
N GLU A 17 0.46 24.87 13.71
CA GLU A 17 0.48 24.95 15.17
C GLU A 17 -0.85 24.45 15.74
N SER A 18 -0.80 23.73 16.86
CA SER A 18 -1.98 23.34 17.62
C SER A 18 -1.66 23.38 19.12
N PRO A 19 -2.66 23.59 20.00
CA PRO A 19 -2.46 23.48 21.44
C PRO A 19 -1.91 22.12 21.87
N THR A 20 -1.29 22.07 23.05
CA THR A 20 -0.77 20.81 23.60
C THR A 20 -1.92 19.88 24.00
N GLY A 21 -1.75 18.58 23.78
CA GLY A 21 -2.76 17.57 24.16
C GLY A 21 -3.86 17.32 23.11
N THR A 22 -3.86 18.00 21.97
CA THR A 22 -4.87 17.82 20.92
C THR A 22 -4.51 16.76 19.88
N GLY A 23 -3.61 15.83 20.20
CA GLY A 23 -3.22 14.75 19.29
C GLY A 23 -2.56 15.22 17.98
N LYS A 24 -1.77 16.32 18.00
CA LYS A 24 -1.16 16.95 16.81
C LYS A 24 -0.61 15.94 15.79
N SER A 25 0.21 15.00 16.25
CA SER A 25 0.83 13.97 15.39
C SER A 25 -0.19 13.06 14.74
N LEU A 26 -1.15 12.54 15.51
CA LEU A 26 -2.18 11.63 15.03
C LEU A 26 -3.13 12.35 14.07
N SER A 27 -3.60 13.54 14.44
CA SER A 27 -4.46 14.34 13.55
C SER A 27 -3.77 14.66 12.22
N LEU A 28 -2.48 15.04 12.24
CA LEU A 28 -1.73 15.35 11.03
C LEU A 28 -1.57 14.13 10.12
N ILE A 29 -1.17 12.97 10.65
CA ILE A 29 -1.01 11.76 9.84
C ILE A 29 -2.34 11.24 9.32
N CYS A 30 -3.40 11.23 10.13
CA CYS A 30 -4.70 10.75 9.70
C CYS A 30 -5.23 11.60 8.54
N GLY A 31 -5.02 12.92 8.59
CA GLY A 31 -5.37 13.78 7.45
C GLY A 31 -4.49 13.57 6.22
N ALA A 32 -3.18 13.35 6.40
CA ALA A 32 -2.27 13.10 5.29
C ALA A 32 -2.56 11.76 4.60
N LEU A 33 -2.85 10.70 5.38
CA LEU A 33 -3.25 9.39 4.87
C LEU A 33 -4.62 9.43 4.19
N SER A 34 -5.58 10.17 4.77
CA SER A 34 -6.88 10.39 4.13
C SER A 34 -6.70 11.11 2.79
N TRP A 35 -5.89 12.17 2.76
CA TRP A 35 -5.57 12.89 1.52
C TRP A 35 -4.89 11.97 0.51
N LEU A 36 -3.94 11.12 0.93
CA LEU A 36 -3.26 10.19 0.04
C LEU A 36 -4.23 9.21 -0.62
N ARG A 37 -5.15 8.63 0.15
CA ARG A 37 -6.20 7.75 -0.37
C ARG A 37 -7.07 8.48 -1.40
N ASP A 38 -7.52 9.69 -1.06
CA ASP A 38 -8.39 10.49 -1.93
C ASP A 38 -7.63 10.93 -3.21
N PHE A 39 -6.34 11.24 -3.09
CA PHE A 39 -5.45 11.61 -4.20
C PHE A 39 -5.22 10.44 -5.15
N GLU A 40 -4.93 9.24 -4.63
CA GLU A 40 -4.77 8.03 -5.44
C GLU A 40 -6.08 7.62 -6.12
N GLN A 41 -7.21 7.75 -5.42
CA GLN A 41 -8.53 7.52 -6.00
C GLN A 41 -8.80 8.48 -7.16
N LYS A 42 -8.61 9.78 -6.95
CA LYS A 42 -8.80 10.78 -8.00
C LYS A 42 -7.89 10.53 -9.20
N LYS A 43 -6.62 10.19 -8.96
CA LYS A 43 -5.67 9.83 -10.05
C LYS A 43 -6.18 8.62 -10.84
N ARG A 44 -6.70 7.59 -10.15
CA ARG A 44 -7.28 6.39 -10.79
C ARG A 44 -8.52 6.73 -11.63
N GLU A 45 -9.40 7.58 -11.11
CA GLU A 45 -10.62 8.02 -11.81
C GLU A 45 -10.29 8.85 -13.07
N GLU A 46 -9.32 9.76 -12.97
CA GLU A 46 -8.85 10.57 -14.10
C GLU A 46 -8.25 9.69 -15.21
N GLU A 47 -7.42 8.71 -14.85
CA GLU A 47 -6.85 7.75 -15.80
C GLU A 47 -7.91 6.87 -16.45
N ALA A 48 -8.89 6.39 -15.68
CA ALA A 48 -10.01 5.60 -16.19
C ALA A 48 -10.85 6.41 -17.19
N ARG A 49 -11.11 7.69 -16.90
CA ARG A 49 -11.84 8.60 -17.78
C ARG A 49 -11.08 8.88 -19.09
N LEU A 50 -9.75 9.02 -19.04
CA LEU A 50 -8.92 9.18 -20.24
C LEU A 50 -8.97 7.93 -21.13
N LEU A 51 -8.98 6.74 -20.54
CA LEU A 51 -9.12 5.48 -21.28
C LEU A 51 -10.51 5.35 -21.94
N GLU A 52 -11.60 5.69 -21.25
CA GLU A 52 -12.94 5.65 -21.85
C GLU A 52 -13.09 6.65 -23.00
N THR A 53 -12.58 7.87 -22.84
CA THR A 53 -12.69 8.93 -23.85
C THR A 53 -11.91 8.57 -25.13
N GLY A 54 -10.79 7.86 -25.01
CA GLY A 54 -10.00 7.37 -26.16
C GLY A 54 -10.59 6.15 -26.87
N THR A 55 -11.65 5.53 -26.34
CA THR A 55 -12.27 4.31 -26.91
C THR A 55 -13.59 4.61 -27.65
N GLY A 56 -13.95 5.88 -27.84
CA GLY A 56 -15.13 6.28 -28.61
C GLY A 56 -15.03 5.80 -30.07
N PRO A 57 -16.10 5.23 -30.66
CA PRO A 57 -16.08 4.82 -32.06
C PRO A 57 -15.88 6.06 -32.92
N LEU A 58 -14.74 6.15 -33.60
CA LEU A 58 -14.54 7.04 -34.72
C LEU A 58 -15.61 6.66 -35.75
N HIS A 59 -16.65 7.47 -35.84
CA HIS A 59 -17.67 7.38 -36.86
C HIS A 59 -16.98 7.60 -38.21
N ASP A 60 -16.77 6.50 -38.92
CA ASP A 60 -16.25 6.43 -40.27
C ASP A 60 -17.34 6.94 -41.23
N GLU A 61 -17.53 8.26 -41.30
CA GLU A 61 -18.38 8.86 -42.32
C GLU A 61 -17.56 9.64 -43.34
N LYS A 62 -17.42 8.97 -44.50
CA LYS A 62 -17.38 9.50 -45.85
C LYS A 62 -16.26 10.50 -46.17
N ASP A 63 -15.15 9.96 -46.68
CA ASP A 63 -14.47 10.58 -47.81
C ASP A 63 -15.24 10.22 -49.10
N GLU A 64 -16.29 10.99 -49.40
CA GLU A 64 -16.77 11.11 -50.78
C GLU A 64 -15.83 12.08 -51.52
N SER A 65 -15.09 11.53 -52.46
CA SER A 65 -14.28 12.26 -53.41
C SER A 65 -15.12 13.25 -54.20
N LEU A 66 -14.98 14.57 -53.98
CA LEU A 66 -15.19 15.57 -55.03
C LEU A 66 -14.31 16.81 -54.79
N CYS A 67 -13.18 16.86 -55.49
CA CYS A 67 -12.57 18.12 -55.88
C CYS A 67 -13.55 18.91 -56.76
N LEU A 68 -13.77 20.20 -56.48
CA LEU A 68 -13.83 21.32 -57.45
C LEU A 68 -14.13 22.66 -56.74
N SER A 69 -13.05 23.43 -56.55
CA SER A 69 -12.88 24.89 -56.73
C SER A 69 -13.99 25.90 -56.36
N SER A 70 -13.67 26.85 -55.47
CA SER A 70 -13.49 28.29 -55.81
C SER A 70 -13.82 29.29 -54.66
N SER A 71 -12.86 30.20 -54.42
CA SER A 71 -13.01 31.60 -53.97
C SER A 71 -13.05 31.98 -52.47
N CYS A 72 -11.95 32.64 -52.10
CA CYS A 72 -11.71 33.83 -51.26
C CYS A 72 -12.12 33.93 -49.76
N GLU A 73 -11.05 34.08 -48.97
CA GLU A 73 -10.80 35.06 -47.90
C GLU A 73 -11.46 34.93 -46.51
N GLY A 74 -10.59 34.65 -45.52
CA GLY A 74 -10.48 35.46 -44.30
C GLY A 74 -10.92 34.82 -42.97
N ALA A 75 -10.01 34.16 -42.26
CA ALA A 75 -9.97 34.15 -40.79
C ALA A 75 -8.65 33.56 -40.26
N ALA A 76 -8.07 34.22 -39.25
CA ALA A 76 -6.78 33.93 -38.66
C ALA A 76 -6.67 32.50 -38.10
N GLY A 77 -5.87 31.67 -38.77
CA GLY A 77 -5.41 30.38 -38.27
C GLY A 77 -3.89 30.35 -38.29
N THR A 78 -3.31 29.85 -37.20
CA THR A 78 -1.88 29.56 -37.01
C THR A 78 -1.23 29.04 -38.31
N PRO A 79 -0.05 29.54 -38.72
CA PRO A 79 0.54 29.19 -40.00
C PRO A 79 0.82 27.70 -40.07
N ARG A 80 0.13 27.03 -41.00
CA ARG A 80 0.34 25.65 -41.41
C ARG A 80 1.82 25.44 -41.73
N PRO A 81 2.54 24.46 -41.12
CA PRO A 81 3.89 24.13 -41.55
C PRO A 81 3.81 23.65 -43.00
N ALA A 82 4.49 24.38 -43.88
CA ALA A 82 4.47 24.15 -45.31
C ALA A 82 5.13 22.79 -45.65
N GLY A 83 4.37 21.86 -46.23
CA GLY A 83 4.90 20.69 -46.93
C GLY A 83 4.32 19.33 -46.55
N GLU A 84 3.69 19.19 -45.38
CA GLU A 84 3.21 17.87 -44.92
C GLU A 84 1.74 17.61 -45.32
N PRO A 85 1.40 16.44 -45.91
CA PRO A 85 0.03 16.05 -46.18
C PRO A 85 -0.78 15.86 -44.87
N ALA A 86 -2.06 16.23 -44.88
CA ALA A 86 -2.94 16.14 -43.71
C ALA A 86 -3.05 14.72 -43.12
N TRP A 87 -2.93 13.69 -43.95
CA TRP A 87 -2.93 12.28 -43.50
C TRP A 87 -1.70 11.92 -42.65
N VAL A 88 -0.56 12.56 -42.88
CA VAL A 88 0.68 12.33 -42.10
C VAL A 88 0.47 12.84 -40.68
N THR A 89 -0.07 14.05 -40.54
CA THR A 89 -0.36 14.65 -39.23
C THR A 89 -1.42 13.85 -38.46
N GLN A 90 -2.49 13.39 -39.13
CA GLN A 90 -3.52 12.54 -38.51
C GLN A 90 -2.96 11.19 -38.04
N PHE A 91 -2.06 10.58 -38.83
CA PHE A 91 -1.41 9.33 -38.44
C PHE A 91 -0.51 9.51 -37.21
N VAL A 92 0.26 10.60 -37.16
CA VAL A 92 1.10 10.93 -36.01
C VAL A 92 0.24 11.13 -34.75
N GLN A 93 -0.84 11.91 -34.83
CA GLN A 93 -1.78 12.11 -33.72
C GLN A 93 -2.39 10.79 -33.24
N LYS A 94 -2.89 9.96 -34.16
CA LYS A 94 -3.46 8.65 -33.84
C LYS A 94 -2.44 7.70 -33.20
N LYS A 95 -1.18 7.77 -33.63
CA LYS A 95 -0.09 7.00 -33.02
C LYS A 95 0.18 7.48 -31.60
N GLU A 96 0.24 8.79 -31.37
CA GLU A 96 0.44 9.38 -30.04
C GLU A 96 -0.69 9.01 -29.08
N GLU A 97 -1.94 9.04 -29.54
CA GLU A 97 -3.11 8.60 -28.76
C GLU A 97 -3.01 7.12 -28.35
N ARG A 98 -2.65 6.24 -29.30
CA ARG A 98 -2.46 4.82 -29.02
C ARG A 98 -1.31 4.60 -28.04
N ASP A 99 -0.17 5.25 -28.28
CA ASP A 99 1.01 5.11 -27.42
C ASP A 99 0.70 5.63 -25.99
N LEU A 100 -0.14 6.66 -25.84
CA LEU A 100 -0.63 7.14 -24.55
C LEU A 100 -1.54 6.11 -23.86
N VAL A 101 -2.50 5.54 -24.59
CA VAL A 101 -3.40 4.48 -24.07
C VAL A 101 -2.60 3.24 -23.64
N ASP A 102 -1.61 2.84 -24.43
CA ASP A 102 -0.76 1.69 -24.11
C ASP A 102 0.10 1.96 -22.86
N ARG A 103 0.62 3.18 -22.71
CA ARG A 103 1.31 3.61 -21.47
C ARG A 103 0.39 3.57 -20.25
N LEU A 104 -0.84 4.08 -20.37
CA LEU A 104 -1.83 4.05 -19.29
C LEU A 104 -2.19 2.61 -18.89
N LYS A 105 -2.42 1.73 -19.87
CA LYS A 105 -2.69 0.29 -19.63
C LYS A 105 -1.50 -0.40 -18.95
N ALA A 106 -0.27 -0.10 -19.39
CA ALA A 106 0.93 -0.64 -18.78
C ALA A 106 1.07 -0.19 -17.32
N GLU A 107 0.77 1.08 -17.02
CA GLU A 107 0.77 1.58 -15.64
C GLU A 107 -0.30 0.88 -14.79
N GLN A 108 -1.52 0.71 -15.30
CA GLN A 108 -2.58 -0.04 -14.61
C GLN A 108 -2.20 -1.49 -14.32
N ALA A 109 -1.60 -2.18 -15.30
CA ALA A 109 -1.11 -3.55 -15.13
C ALA A 109 -0.06 -3.63 -14.02
N ARG A 110 0.92 -2.70 -13.99
CA ARG A 110 1.92 -2.60 -12.92
C ARG A 110 1.25 -2.37 -11.56
N ARG A 111 0.24 -1.49 -11.47
CA ARG A 111 -0.50 -1.25 -10.21
C ARG A 111 -1.18 -2.51 -9.70
N LYS A 112 -1.87 -3.22 -10.59
CA LYS A 112 -2.57 -4.46 -10.23
C LYS A 112 -1.59 -5.53 -9.73
N GLN A 113 -0.44 -5.68 -10.42
CA GLN A 113 0.62 -6.59 -9.99
C GLN A 113 1.15 -6.23 -8.60
N ARG A 114 1.29 -4.93 -8.27
CA ARG A 114 1.67 -4.48 -6.92
C ARG A 114 0.63 -4.88 -5.87
N GLU A 115 -0.65 -4.62 -6.12
CA GLU A 115 -1.74 -4.97 -5.21
C GLU A 115 -1.79 -6.48 -4.95
N GLU A 116 -1.66 -7.30 -6.00
CA GLU A 116 -1.59 -8.76 -5.89
C GLU A 116 -0.38 -9.22 -5.07
N ARG A 117 0.82 -8.65 -5.30
CA ARG A 117 2.03 -8.96 -4.51
C ARG A 117 1.86 -8.59 -3.04
N LEU A 118 1.25 -7.45 -2.74
CA LEU A 118 0.97 -7.01 -1.37
C LEU A 118 -0.03 -7.95 -0.67
N GLN A 119 -1.08 -8.37 -1.37
CA GLN A 119 -2.04 -9.34 -0.85
C GLN A 119 -1.38 -10.70 -0.55
N GLN A 120 -0.52 -11.19 -1.46
CA GLN A 120 0.26 -12.41 -1.24
C GLN A 120 1.18 -12.29 -0.02
N LEU A 121 1.86 -11.15 0.13
CA LEU A 121 2.73 -10.92 1.28
C LEU A 121 1.94 -10.88 2.59
N GLN A 122 0.80 -10.19 2.63
CA GLN A 122 -0.08 -10.15 3.80
C GLN A 122 -0.58 -11.55 4.17
N HIS A 123 -1.03 -12.33 3.19
CA HIS A 123 -1.47 -13.70 3.38
C HIS A 123 -0.33 -14.58 3.91
N ARG A 124 0.88 -14.47 3.33
CA ARG A 124 2.08 -15.20 3.79
C ARG A 124 2.42 -14.85 5.23
N VAL A 125 2.36 -13.58 5.60
CA VAL A 125 2.61 -13.12 6.98
C VAL A 125 1.56 -13.72 7.92
N GLN A 126 0.27 -13.64 7.59
CA GLN A 126 -0.80 -14.22 8.41
C GLN A 126 -0.63 -15.74 8.60
N LEU A 127 -0.31 -16.48 7.53
CA LEU A 127 -0.03 -17.91 7.61
C LEU A 127 1.19 -18.22 8.48
N LYS A 128 2.29 -17.45 8.35
CA LYS A 128 3.47 -17.60 9.20
C LYS A 128 3.12 -17.38 10.69
N TYR A 129 2.31 -16.36 11.01
CA TYR A 129 1.85 -16.11 12.38
C TYR A 129 0.94 -17.23 12.91
N ALA A 130 -0.01 -17.70 12.10
CA ALA A 130 -0.90 -18.80 12.47
C ALA A 130 -0.12 -20.10 12.72
N ALA A 131 0.86 -20.41 11.87
CA ALA A 131 1.73 -21.57 12.02
C ALA A 131 2.68 -21.47 13.23
N LYS A 132 3.15 -20.26 13.59
CA LYS A 132 3.91 -20.06 14.84
C LYS A 132 3.02 -20.35 16.06
N ARG A 133 1.78 -19.85 16.05
CA ARG A 133 0.83 -20.06 17.15
C ARG A 133 0.45 -21.53 17.32
N LEU A 134 0.21 -22.26 16.22
CA LEU A 134 -0.10 -23.68 16.28
C LEU A 134 1.07 -24.51 16.85
N ARG A 135 2.31 -24.17 16.47
CA ARG A 135 3.50 -24.84 17.03
C ARG A 135 3.67 -24.58 18.52
N GLN A 136 3.42 -23.35 18.96
CA GLN A 136 3.44 -23.02 20.38
C GLN A 136 2.38 -23.82 21.17
N GLU A 137 1.15 -23.89 20.65
CA GLU A 137 0.09 -24.71 21.25
C GLU A 137 0.47 -26.20 21.30
N GLU A 138 1.09 -26.74 20.24
CA GLU A 138 1.58 -28.12 20.20
C GLU A 138 2.67 -28.37 21.26
N GLU A 139 3.68 -27.50 21.35
CA GLU A 139 4.74 -27.58 22.36
C GLU A 139 4.18 -27.50 23.80
N GLU A 140 3.19 -26.65 24.05
CA GLU A 140 2.50 -26.56 25.35
C GLU A 140 1.77 -27.87 25.68
N THR A 141 1.08 -28.47 24.71
CA THR A 141 0.40 -29.77 24.93
C THR A 141 1.39 -30.92 25.16
N GLU A 142 2.51 -30.95 24.43
CA GLU A 142 3.56 -31.94 24.64
C GLU A 142 4.20 -31.81 26.03
N ASN A 143 4.48 -30.57 26.46
CA ASN A 143 5.00 -30.30 27.79
C ASN A 143 4.01 -30.75 28.89
N LEU A 144 2.71 -30.51 28.72
CA LEU A 144 1.68 -30.95 29.66
C LEU A 144 1.59 -32.49 29.72
N LEU A 145 1.65 -33.16 28.58
CA LEU A 145 1.66 -34.63 28.50
C LEU A 145 2.92 -35.24 29.13
N ARG A 146 4.09 -34.61 28.93
CA ARG A 146 5.34 -35.02 29.57
C ARG A 146 5.23 -34.91 31.09
N LEU A 147 4.74 -33.79 31.60
CA LEU A 147 4.56 -33.59 33.04
C LEU A 147 3.57 -34.60 33.64
N SER A 148 2.46 -34.87 32.96
CA SER A 148 1.50 -35.89 33.39
C SER A 148 2.12 -37.30 33.44
N ARG A 149 3.00 -37.64 32.49
CA ARG A 149 3.73 -38.92 32.49
C ARG A 149 4.69 -39.01 33.67
N GLU A 150 5.48 -37.98 33.90
CA GLU A 150 6.43 -37.91 35.04
C GLU A 150 5.70 -38.07 36.37
N MET A 151 4.53 -37.44 36.54
CA MET A 151 3.70 -37.62 37.75
C MET A 151 3.23 -39.06 37.95
N LEU A 152 2.82 -39.76 36.88
CA LEU A 152 2.41 -41.16 36.95
C LEU A 152 3.59 -42.11 37.24
N GLU A 153 4.76 -41.84 36.66
CA GLU A 153 5.98 -42.62 36.88
C GLU A 153 6.54 -42.44 38.30
N THR A 154 6.41 -41.24 38.87
CA THR A 154 6.79 -40.94 40.26
C THR A 154 5.76 -41.46 41.28
N GLY A 155 4.54 -41.77 40.83
CA GLY A 155 3.42 -42.27 41.64
C GLY A 155 3.47 -43.75 42.04
N LEU A 156 4.50 -44.50 41.66
CA LEU A 156 4.69 -45.92 42.06
C LEU A 156 5.53 -46.09 43.34
N GLY A 157 5.80 -45.03 44.09
CA GLY A 157 6.52 -45.16 45.34
C GLY A 157 6.54 -43.92 46.24
N ALA A 158 5.38 -43.49 46.77
CA ALA A 158 5.29 -42.87 48.10
C ALA A 158 3.84 -42.51 48.43
N GLU A 159 3.31 -43.08 49.51
CA GLU A 159 2.20 -42.47 50.24
C GLU A 159 2.69 -41.19 50.93
N ARG A 160 2.08 -40.04 50.63
CA ARG A 160 1.82 -38.95 51.60
C ARG A 160 0.82 -37.94 51.02
N PRO A 161 -0.32 -37.67 51.69
CA PRO A 161 -1.25 -36.63 51.27
C PRO A 161 -0.88 -35.31 51.96
N GLU A 162 -0.36 -34.32 51.23
CA GLU A 162 -0.26 -32.95 51.74
C GLU A 162 -0.76 -31.94 50.71
N GLN A 163 -2.00 -31.50 50.98
CA GLN A 163 -2.49 -30.12 50.91
C GLN A 163 -2.28 -29.32 49.61
N LEU A 164 -3.39 -29.24 48.88
CA LEU A 164 -3.72 -28.18 47.93
C LEU A 164 -3.60 -26.81 48.62
N GLU A 165 -2.59 -26.02 48.27
CA GLU A 165 -2.62 -24.57 48.46
C GLU A 165 -2.90 -23.91 47.10
N SER A 166 -4.18 -23.63 46.91
CA SER A 166 -4.72 -22.80 45.86
C SER A 166 -4.30 -21.36 46.11
N GLY A 167 -3.51 -20.77 45.21
CA GLY A 167 -3.53 -19.31 45.08
C GLY A 167 -2.22 -18.63 44.70
N GLU A 168 -1.70 -18.90 43.52
CA GLU A 168 -1.06 -17.86 42.73
C GLU A 168 -1.00 -18.31 41.27
N GLU A 169 -2.03 -17.92 40.50
CA GLU A 169 -1.91 -17.80 39.05
C GLU A 169 -0.80 -16.77 38.80
N GLU A 170 0.44 -17.26 38.66
CA GLU A 170 1.54 -16.51 38.08
C GLU A 170 1.04 -16.01 36.72
N LEU A 171 0.68 -14.73 36.65
CA LEU A 171 0.43 -14.05 35.39
C LEU A 171 1.72 -14.18 34.59
N VAL A 172 1.78 -15.20 33.73
CA VAL A 172 2.81 -15.33 32.69
C VAL A 172 2.63 -14.11 31.80
N LEU A 173 3.35 -13.04 32.15
CA LEU A 173 3.59 -11.93 31.26
C LEU A 173 4.13 -12.57 29.98
N ALA A 174 3.36 -12.50 28.89
CA ALA A 174 3.86 -12.90 27.58
C ALA A 174 5.24 -12.26 27.41
N GLU A 175 6.28 -13.10 27.36
CA GLU A 175 7.65 -12.64 27.28
C GLU A 175 7.75 -11.66 26.11
N TYR A 176 8.21 -10.45 26.43
CA TYR A 176 8.49 -9.43 25.44
C TYR A 176 9.69 -9.89 24.61
N GLU A 177 9.45 -10.68 23.57
CA GLU A 177 10.47 -11.02 22.57
C GLU A 177 10.87 -9.73 21.83
N SER A 178 12.01 -9.17 22.22
CA SER A 178 12.68 -8.10 21.46
C SER A 178 13.01 -8.61 20.06
N ASP A 179 12.69 -7.80 19.04
CA ASP A 179 12.82 -8.15 17.62
C ASP A 179 14.28 -8.46 17.17
N GLU A 180 15.28 -8.28 18.06
CA GLU A 180 16.68 -8.60 17.79
C GLU A 180 17.02 -10.10 17.86
N GLU A 181 16.27 -10.95 18.59
CA GLU A 181 16.60 -12.39 18.66
C GLU A 181 16.21 -13.20 17.41
N LYS A 182 15.33 -12.67 16.55
CA LYS A 182 14.88 -13.39 15.34
C LYS A 182 15.90 -13.42 14.21
N LYS A 183 16.95 -12.59 14.26
CA LYS A 183 17.90 -12.51 13.15
C LYS A 183 18.82 -13.74 13.03
N ALA A 184 18.94 -14.56 14.07
CA ALA A 184 19.88 -15.68 14.09
C ALA A 184 19.32 -17.02 13.61
N ALA A 185 17.98 -17.22 13.56
CA ALA A 185 17.38 -18.55 13.37
C ALA A 185 16.57 -18.75 12.09
N SER A 186 16.23 -17.70 11.33
CA SER A 186 15.62 -17.85 10.01
C SER A 186 16.65 -17.59 8.92
N GLY A 187 17.13 -18.66 8.30
CA GLY A 187 18.02 -18.59 7.15
C GLY A 187 17.48 -17.66 6.08
N VAL A 188 18.29 -16.66 5.75
CA VAL A 188 18.48 -16.09 4.41
C VAL A 188 17.19 -15.96 3.59
N ASP A 189 16.39 -14.92 3.83
CA ASP A 189 15.49 -14.39 2.81
C ASP A 189 16.36 -13.61 1.80
N GLU A 190 17.00 -14.34 0.89
CA GLU A 190 17.78 -13.86 -0.27
C GLU A 190 16.86 -13.27 -1.38
N ASP A 191 15.79 -12.57 -1.00
CA ASP A 191 14.88 -11.87 -1.91
C ASP A 191 14.99 -10.33 -1.74
N GLU A 192 16.18 -9.83 -1.38
CA GLU A 192 16.40 -8.40 -1.12
C GLU A 192 16.77 -7.60 -2.39
N ASP A 193 17.05 -8.25 -3.53
CA ASP A 193 17.51 -7.60 -4.76
C ASP A 193 16.52 -7.80 -5.92
N ASP A 194 15.47 -6.97 -5.98
CA ASP A 194 15.10 -6.17 -7.17
C ASP A 194 13.93 -5.22 -6.84
N LEU A 195 14.06 -4.48 -5.73
CA LEU A 195 13.13 -3.39 -5.41
C LEU A 195 13.52 -2.20 -6.27
N GLU A 196 13.23 -2.21 -7.57
CA GLU A 196 12.93 -0.94 -8.24
C GLU A 196 11.83 -0.31 -7.39
N GLU A 197 12.21 0.67 -6.54
CA GLU A 197 11.26 1.42 -5.72
C GLU A 197 10.35 2.17 -6.68
N GLU A 198 9.28 1.48 -7.09
CA GLU A 198 8.37 2.01 -8.08
C GLU A 198 7.76 3.29 -7.52
N HIS A 199 7.85 4.38 -8.30
CA HIS A 199 7.54 5.74 -7.85
C HIS A 199 6.05 5.89 -7.48
N VAL A 200 5.72 5.52 -6.24
CA VAL A 200 4.44 5.80 -5.59
C VAL A 200 4.56 7.07 -4.75
N THR A 201 3.43 7.70 -4.47
CA THR A 201 3.40 8.84 -3.55
C THR A 201 3.74 8.33 -2.15
N LYS A 202 4.87 8.80 -1.59
CA LYS A 202 5.35 8.41 -0.26
C LYS A 202 5.13 9.53 0.74
N ILE A 203 4.64 9.19 1.95
CA ILE A 203 4.60 10.10 3.09
C ILE A 203 5.78 9.78 4.00
N TYR A 204 6.67 10.75 4.16
CA TYR A 204 7.77 10.65 5.12
C TYR A 204 7.37 11.34 6.42
N TYR A 205 7.36 10.57 7.51
CA TYR A 205 7.09 11.07 8.85
C TYR A 205 8.38 11.10 9.67
N CYS A 206 8.76 12.29 10.14
CA CYS A 206 9.97 12.47 10.95
C CYS A 206 9.58 12.84 12.38
N SER A 207 10.24 12.22 13.35
CA SER A 207 10.08 12.51 14.78
C SER A 207 11.44 12.65 15.45
N ARG A 208 11.48 13.27 16.64
CA ARG A 208 12.72 13.55 17.36
C ARG A 208 13.33 12.31 18.02
N THR A 209 12.53 11.31 18.36
CA THR A 209 12.98 10.11 19.07
C THR A 209 12.35 8.84 18.51
N HIS A 210 13.06 7.71 18.59
CA HIS A 210 12.55 6.40 18.18
C HIS A 210 11.34 5.95 19.02
N SER A 211 11.30 6.27 20.32
CA SER A 211 10.16 5.94 21.19
C SER A 211 8.87 6.66 20.76
N GLN A 212 8.96 7.92 20.33
CA GLN A 212 7.82 8.64 19.75
C GLN A 212 7.32 7.99 18.45
N LEU A 213 8.23 7.46 17.62
CA LEU A 213 7.85 6.71 16.41
C LEU A 213 7.15 5.40 16.76
N ALA A 214 7.67 4.64 17.72
CA ALA A 214 7.06 3.39 18.16
C ALA A 214 5.64 3.61 18.71
N GLN A 215 5.48 4.60 19.60
CA GLN A 215 4.17 4.98 20.14
C GLN A 215 3.21 5.40 19.02
N PHE A 216 3.67 6.25 18.11
CA PHE A 216 2.89 6.71 16.97
C PHE A 216 2.44 5.55 16.06
N VAL A 217 3.34 4.63 15.72
CA VAL A 217 3.03 3.46 14.87
C VAL A 217 1.97 2.59 15.54
N HIS A 218 2.05 2.39 16.86
CA HIS A 218 1.05 1.64 17.61
C HIS A 218 -0.34 2.29 17.58
N GLU A 219 -0.40 3.61 17.79
CA GLU A 219 -1.64 4.38 17.73
C GLU A 219 -2.24 4.38 16.31
N VAL A 220 -1.40 4.48 15.27
CA VAL A 220 -1.85 4.40 13.88
C VAL A 220 -2.39 3.01 13.55
N LYS A 221 -1.72 1.94 13.99
CA LYS A 221 -2.20 0.55 13.77
C LYS A 221 -3.51 0.25 14.50
N LYS A 222 -3.77 0.92 15.63
CA LYS A 222 -5.05 0.84 16.36
C LYS A 222 -6.16 1.67 15.73
N SER A 223 -5.81 2.69 14.96
CA SER A 223 -6.78 3.55 14.30
C SER A 223 -7.37 2.83 13.08
N PRO A 224 -8.69 2.93 12.85
CA PRO A 224 -9.37 2.26 11.73
C PRO A 224 -8.99 2.81 10.35
#